data_AF-A0A8S1M0F5-F1
#
_entry.id   AF-A0A8S1M0F5-F1
#
_cell.length_a   1.000
_cell.length_b   1.000
_cell.length_c   1.000
_cell.angle_alpha   90.00
_cell.angle_beta   90.00
_cell.angle_gamma   90.00
#
_symmetry.space_group_name_H-M   'P 1'
#
loop_
_entity.id
_entity.type
_entity.pdbx_description
1 polymer ?
#
loop_
_entity_poly.entity_id
_entity_poly.type
_entity_poly.pdbx_seq_one_letter_code
_entity_poly.pdbx_strand_id
1 'polypeptide(L)'
;MSQDFSQAVAIYEQLVKYYPEIDDYKIYLAQSYYKDSLYDETLKICASVENSQYQGKILQLQALIRYEKNEFQHAKTQLKQNDMDDPDSIIT
;
A
#
# COMPACT_ATOMS: atom_id res chain seq x y z
N MET A 1 -4.00 -18.26 -14.65
CA MET A 1 -3.88 -17.07 -15.52
C MET A 1 -3.54 -15.89 -14.62
N SER A 2 -2.25 -15.64 -14.42
CA SER A 2 -1.78 -14.36 -13.87
C SER A 2 -2.11 -13.33 -14.93
N GLN A 3 -3.30 -12.72 -14.86
CA GLN A 3 -3.70 -11.67 -15.79
C GLN A 3 -2.57 -10.64 -15.83
N ASP A 4 -2.08 -10.29 -17.01
CA ASP A 4 -0.87 -9.48 -17.25
C ASP A 4 -0.95 -8.05 -16.68
N PHE A 5 -1.05 -7.91 -15.36
CA PHE A 5 -1.07 -6.61 -14.68
C PHE A 5 0.25 -5.87 -14.93
N SER A 6 1.36 -6.60 -15.08
CA SER A 6 2.65 -6.03 -15.47
C SER A 6 2.61 -5.37 -16.87
N GLN A 7 1.83 -5.90 -17.83
CA GLN A 7 1.63 -5.25 -19.13
C GLN A 7 0.77 -3.99 -18.98
N ALA A 8 -0.29 -4.05 -18.17
CA ALA A 8 -1.13 -2.88 -17.88
C ALA A 8 -0.32 -1.77 -17.20
N VAL A 9 0.53 -2.11 -16.23
CA VAL A 9 1.48 -1.19 -15.60
C VAL A 9 2.33 -0.49 -16.66
N ALA A 10 2.98 -1.25 -17.55
CA ALA A 10 3.85 -0.66 -18.58
C ALA A 10 3.09 0.32 -19.51
N ILE A 11 1.84 0.01 -19.87
CA ILE A 11 1.00 0.88 -20.69
C ILE A 11 0.60 2.14 -19.90
N TYR A 12 0.17 1.99 -18.64
CA TYR A 12 -0.22 3.12 -17.81
C TYR A 12 0.97 4.02 -17.43
N GLU A 13 2.18 3.47 -17.26
CA GLU A 13 3.41 4.26 -17.08
C GLU A 13 3.69 5.15 -18.29
N GLN A 14 3.51 4.61 -19.50
CA GLN A 14 3.61 5.43 -20.72
C GLN A 14 2.54 6.52 -20.73
N LEU A 15 1.29 6.19 -20.43
CA LEU A 15 0.20 7.17 -20.38
C LEU A 15 0.46 8.28 -19.36
N VAL A 16 0.93 7.96 -18.15
CA VAL A 16 1.29 8.94 -17.13
C VAL A 16 2.50 9.79 -17.58
N LYS A 17 3.44 9.22 -18.32
CA LYS A 17 4.59 9.95 -18.89
C LYS A 17 4.18 10.93 -19.99
N TYR A 18 3.26 10.55 -20.87
CA TYR A 18 2.79 11.41 -21.97
C TYR A 18 1.71 12.40 -21.51
N TYR A 19 0.91 12.03 -20.50
CA TYR A 19 -0.22 12.79 -19.97
C TYR A 19 -0.18 12.89 -18.43
N PRO A 20 0.85 13.56 -17.86
CA PRO A 20 1.02 13.65 -16.39
C PRO A 20 -0.05 14.51 -15.71
N GLU A 21 -0.79 15.30 -16.47
CA GLU A 21 -1.92 16.12 -16.02
C GLU A 21 -3.17 15.31 -15.70
N ILE A 22 -3.27 14.06 -16.17
CA ILE A 22 -4.44 13.21 -15.97
C ILE A 22 -4.23 12.31 -14.75
N ASP A 23 -4.86 12.68 -13.63
CA ASP A 23 -4.77 11.92 -12.38
C ASP A 23 -5.45 10.55 -12.46
N ASP A 24 -6.45 10.38 -13.32
CA ASP A 24 -7.09 9.07 -13.56
C ASP A 24 -6.07 7.99 -13.94
N TYR A 25 -5.12 8.32 -14.83
CA TYR A 25 -4.10 7.37 -15.27
C TYR A 25 -3.15 6.98 -14.13
N LYS A 26 -2.82 7.92 -13.24
CA LYS A 26 -2.03 7.64 -12.03
C LYS A 26 -2.78 6.68 -11.11
N ILE A 27 -4.08 6.84 -10.94
CA ILE A 27 -4.89 5.95 -10.11
C ILE A 27 -5.00 4.54 -10.71
N TYR A 28 -5.22 4.42 -12.01
CA TYR A 28 -5.23 3.12 -12.68
C TYR A 28 -3.87 2.43 -12.63
N LEU A 29 -2.78 3.21 -12.73
CA LEU A 29 -1.42 2.73 -12.55
C LEU A 29 -1.19 2.19 -11.13
N ALA A 30 -1.59 2.95 -10.10
CA ALA A 30 -1.52 2.52 -8.70
C ALA A 30 -2.31 1.23 -8.44
N GLN A 31 -3.51 1.10 -9.00
CA GLN A 31 -4.30 -0.13 -8.89
C GLN A 31 -3.63 -1.33 -9.56
N SER A 32 -2.97 -1.10 -10.69
CA SER A 32 -2.24 -2.15 -11.42
C SER A 32 -1.01 -2.58 -10.64
N TYR A 33 -0.24 -1.64 -10.07
CA TYR A 33 0.87 -1.93 -9.16
C TYR A 33 0.44 -2.73 -7.94
N TYR A 34 -0.70 -2.38 -7.32
CA TYR A 34 -1.23 -3.13 -6.17
C TYR A 34 -1.54 -4.58 -6.54
N LYS A 35 -2.14 -4.81 -7.71
CA LYS A 35 -2.46 -6.15 -8.22
C LYS A 35 -1.23 -6.96 -8.60
N ASP A 36 -0.14 -6.29 -8.95
CA ASP A 36 1.19 -6.89 -9.22
C ASP A 36 2.01 -7.08 -7.93
N SER A 37 1.42 -6.85 -6.74
CA SER A 37 2.09 -6.84 -5.43
C SER A 37 3.25 -5.83 -5.31
N LEU A 38 3.30 -4.84 -6.21
CA LEU A 38 4.24 -3.72 -6.18
C LEU A 38 3.70 -2.61 -5.26
N TYR A 39 3.63 -2.93 -3.97
CA TYR A 39 3.03 -2.05 -2.97
C TYR A 39 3.78 -0.73 -2.79
N ASP A 40 5.11 -0.76 -2.81
CA ASP A 40 5.94 0.44 -2.65
C ASP A 40 5.75 1.43 -3.81
N GLU A 41 5.62 0.95 -5.05
CA GLU A 41 5.31 1.80 -6.20
C GLU A 41 3.87 2.34 -6.14
N THR A 42 2.92 1.52 -5.70
CA THR A 42 1.54 1.97 -5.45
C THR A 42 1.50 3.17 -4.50
N LEU A 43 2.24 3.11 -3.39
CA LEU A 43 2.30 4.18 -2.39
C LEU A 43 2.92 5.47 -2.95
N LYS A 44 3.98 5.36 -3.75
CA LYS A 44 4.60 6.52 -4.42
C LYS A 44 3.62 7.21 -5.35
N ILE A 45 2.93 6.45 -6.21
CA ILE A 45 1.94 7.03 -7.14
C ILE A 45 0.79 7.67 -6.36
N CYS A 46 0.29 7.00 -5.31
CA CYS A 46 -0.72 7.56 -4.43
C CYS A 46 -0.29 8.89 -3.79
N ALA A 47 0.98 9.04 -3.41
CA ALA A 47 1.51 10.28 -2.84
C ALA A 47 1.63 11.42 -3.87
N SER A 48 1.80 11.09 -5.15
CA SER A 48 1.82 12.08 -6.25
C SER A 48 0.43 12.51 -6.74
N VAL A 49 -0.66 11.86 -6.30
CA VAL A 49 -2.03 12.25 -6.66
C VAL A 49 -2.57 13.22 -5.61
N GLU A 50 -2.70 14.48 -5.99
CA GLU A 50 -3.19 15.56 -5.11
C GLU A 50 -4.71 15.77 -5.21
N ASN A 51 -5.36 15.05 -6.13
CA ASN A 51 -6.79 15.22 -6.40
C ASN A 51 -7.65 14.62 -5.28
N SER A 52 -8.35 15.49 -4.55
CA SER A 52 -9.21 15.14 -3.41
C SER A 52 -10.32 14.14 -3.73
N GLN A 53 -10.74 14.02 -4.99
CA GLN A 53 -11.73 13.02 -5.41
C GLN A 53 -11.21 11.59 -5.24
N TYR A 54 -9.89 11.39 -5.36
CA TYR A 54 -9.26 10.08 -5.27
C TYR A 54 -8.67 9.78 -3.89
N GLN A 55 -8.66 10.74 -2.96
CA GLN A 55 -8.14 10.54 -1.59
C GLN A 55 -8.79 9.33 -0.90
N GLY A 56 -10.10 9.14 -1.05
CA GLY A 56 -10.80 7.99 -0.47
C GLY A 56 -10.29 6.64 -1.02
N LYS A 57 -10.05 6.56 -2.33
CA LYS A 57 -9.50 5.35 -2.97
C LYS A 57 -8.04 5.13 -2.58
N ILE A 58 -7.24 6.19 -2.51
CA ILE A 58 -5.84 6.16 -2.07
C ILE A 58 -5.76 5.63 -0.64
N LEU A 59 -6.57 6.16 0.28
CA LEU A 59 -6.61 5.72 1.67
C LEU A 59 -6.99 4.24 1.78
N GLN A 60 -7.98 3.80 1.00
CA GLN A 60 -8.38 2.39 0.94
C GLN A 60 -7.24 1.49 0.43
N LEU A 61 -6.54 1.90 -0.63
CA LEU A 61 -5.36 1.18 -1.15
C LEU A 61 -4.22 1.12 -0.13
N GLN A 62 -3.91 2.23 0.54
CA GLN A 62 -2.90 2.26 1.61
C GLN A 62 -3.25 1.33 2.77
N ALA A 63 -4.52 1.29 3.18
CA ALA A 63 -4.98 0.39 4.23
C ALA A 63 -4.87 -1.09 3.82
N LEU A 64 -5.26 -1.43 2.58
CA LEU A 64 -5.11 -2.78 2.03
C LEU A 64 -3.63 -3.19 1.97
N ILE A 65 -2.74 -2.30 1.52
CA ILE A 65 -1.30 -2.54 1.47
C ILE A 65 -0.73 -2.83 2.86
N ARG A 66 -1.12 -2.05 3.87
CA ARG A 66 -0.69 -2.27 5.27
C ARG A 66 -1.19 -3.61 5.81
N TYR A 67 -2.41 -4.00 5.44
CA TYR A 67 -2.98 -5.30 5.79
C TYR A 67 -2.20 -6.45 5.14
N GLU A 68 -1.90 -6.35 3.83
CA GLU A 68 -1.11 -7.33 3.07
C GLU A 68 0.33 -7.44 3.61
N LYS A 69 0.98 -6.30 3.90
CA LYS A 69 2.34 -6.24 4.48
C LYS A 69 2.43 -6.77 5.92
N ASN A 70 1.33 -7.30 6.50
CA ASN A 70 1.35 -8.05 7.75
C ASN A 70 1.92 -7.27 8.95
N GLU A 71 1.60 -5.98 9.09
CA GLU A 71 1.84 -5.25 10.36
C GLU A 71 1.15 -5.89 11.59
N PHE A 72 0.29 -6.91 11.40
CA PHE A 72 -0.21 -7.80 12.46
C PHE A 72 0.91 -8.54 13.24
N GLN A 73 2.03 -8.89 12.59
CA GLN A 73 3.19 -9.50 13.28
C GLN A 73 3.96 -8.46 14.12
N HIS A 74 4.01 -7.20 13.67
CA HIS A 74 4.63 -6.10 14.42
C HIS A 74 3.81 -5.78 15.68
N ALA A 75 2.48 -5.73 15.56
CA ALA A 75 1.58 -5.57 16.71
C ALA A 75 1.70 -6.74 17.72
N LYS A 76 1.83 -7.99 17.24
CA LYS A 76 2.00 -9.17 18.13
C LYS A 76 3.37 -9.22 18.81
N THR A 77 4.42 -8.77 18.13
CA THR A 77 5.77 -8.67 18.71
C THR A 77 5.84 -7.53 19.72
N GLN A 78 5.24 -6.36 19.44
CA GLN A 78 5.15 -5.25 20.41
C GLN A 78 4.26 -5.56 21.63
N LEU A 79 3.21 -6.38 21.46
CA LEU A 79 2.43 -6.92 22.58
C LEU A 79 3.25 -7.89 23.44
N LYS A 80 3.99 -8.83 22.83
CA LYS A 80 4.91 -9.74 23.56
C LYS A 80 6.01 -9.01 24.32
N GLN A 81 6.48 -7.87 23.80
CA GLN A 81 7.54 -7.09 24.42
C GLN A 81 7.04 -6.19 25.57
N ASN A 82 5.73 -5.93 25.63
CA ASN A 82 5.08 -5.29 26.80
C ASN A 82 4.64 -6.31 27.87
N ASP A 83 4.34 -7.55 27.51
CA ASP A 83 3.99 -8.62 28.47
C ASP A 83 5.21 -9.14 29.27
N MET A 84 6.42 -8.79 28.84
CA MET A 84 7.67 -9.06 29.56
C MET A 84 8.04 -7.97 30.59
N ASP A 85 7.29 -6.87 30.63
CA ASP A 85 7.40 -5.81 31.65
C ASP A 85 6.29 -5.96 32.71
N ASP A 86 5.95 -7.20 33.08
CA ASP A 86 5.22 -7.47 34.32
C ASP A 86 6.24 -7.88 35.40
N PRO A 87 6.68 -6.94 36.26
CA PRO A 87 7.50 -7.24 37.43
C PRO A 87 6.66 -7.72 38.63
N ASP A 88 5.60 -8.53 38.44
CA ASP A 88 4.85 -9.13 39.55
C ASP A 88 4.79 -10.67 39.49
N SER A 89 5.77 -11.30 38.84
CA SER A 89 6.16 -12.69 39.16
C SER A 89 7.27 -12.71 40.21
N ILE A 90 7.05 -12.03 41.34
CA ILE A 90 7.82 -12.22 42.57
C ILE A 90 6.91 -12.95 43.57
N ILE A 91 6.57 -14.19 43.24
CA ILE A 91 6.21 -15.18 44.26
C ILE A 91 7.51 -15.79 44.78
N THR A 92 8.04 -15.21 45.86
CA THR A 92 8.83 -15.92 46.89
C THR A 92 8.67 -15.19 48.20
#